data_AF-A0AAU8GW86-F1
#
_entry.id   AF-A0AAU8GW86-F1
#
_cell.length_a   1.000
_cell.length_b   1.000
_cell.length_c   1.000
_cell.angle_alpha   90.00
_cell.angle_beta   90.00
_cell.angle_gamma   90.00
#
_symmetry.space_group_name_H-M   'P 1'
#
loop_
_entity.id
_entity.type
_entity.pdbx_description
1 polymer ?
#
loop_
_entity_poly.entity_id
_entity_poly.type
_entity_poly.pdbx_seq_one_letter_code
_entity_poly.pdbx_strand_id
1 'polypeptide(L)'
;MIKGYSKENFLFFYVNGSVKLNKEVEPQMILLKQICNQYGKVIIVGPMMALKVHEDLRGREKQVMITIVDEFQMLWQEYEEIQKKIDSSISEKVENISGS
;
A
#
# COMPACT_ATOMS: atom_id res chain seq x y z
N MET A 1 -7.44 2.92 -1.14
CA MET A 1 -6.82 3.81 -0.13
C MET A 1 -6.79 3.10 1.22
N ILE A 2 -5.65 3.13 1.92
CA ILE A 2 -5.47 2.42 3.20
C ILE A 2 -5.99 3.25 4.38
N LYS A 3 -6.33 2.57 5.47
CA LYS A 3 -6.65 3.17 6.77
C LYS A 3 -5.78 2.53 7.84
N GLY A 4 -5.51 3.29 8.89
CA GLY A 4 -4.74 2.82 10.04
C GLY A 4 -5.38 3.18 11.37
N TYR A 5 -5.12 2.38 12.40
CA TYR A 5 -5.40 2.69 13.79
C TYR A 5 -4.33 2.11 14.70
N SER A 6 -4.17 2.68 15.90
CA SER A 6 -3.29 2.12 16.93
C SER A 6 -4.10 1.32 17.95
N LYS A 7 -3.52 0.22 18.43
CA LYS A 7 -4.02 -0.51 19.59
C LYS A 7 -2.83 -1.10 20.34
N GLU A 8 -2.75 -0.80 21.64
CA GLU A 8 -1.59 -1.15 22.47
C GLU A 8 -0.29 -0.66 21.81
N ASN A 9 0.71 -1.53 21.64
CA ASN A 9 2.00 -1.21 21.02
C ASN A 9 2.04 -1.56 19.52
N PHE A 10 0.88 -1.66 18.87
CA PHE A 10 0.76 -2.04 17.47
C PHE A 10 0.03 -0.96 16.67
N LEU A 11 0.53 -0.75 15.45
CA LEU A 11 -0.18 -0.04 14.40
C LEU A 11 -0.84 -1.06 13.48
N PHE A 12 -2.12 -0.88 13.22
CA PHE A 12 -2.90 -1.75 12.35
C PHE A 12 -3.24 -0.99 11.08
N PHE A 13 -3.06 -1.63 9.93
CA PHE A 13 -3.38 -1.07 8.62
C PHE A 13 -4.23 -2.04 7.82
N TYR A 14 -5.12 -1.50 6.98
CA TYR A 14 -5.95 -2.28 6.08
C TYR A 14 -6.34 -1.46 4.85
N VAL A 15 -6.59 -2.15 3.72
CA VAL A 15 -7.11 -1.52 2.51
C VAL A 15 -8.61 -1.28 2.67
N ASN A 16 -9.07 -0.03 2.53
CA ASN A 16 -10.48 0.33 2.71
C ASN A 16 -11.37 -0.42 1.70
N GLY A 17 -12.52 -0.92 2.17
CA GLY A 17 -13.48 -1.68 1.35
C GLY A 17 -13.08 -3.13 1.04
N SER A 18 -11.94 -3.60 1.55
CA SER A 18 -11.43 -4.94 1.26
C SER A 18 -11.56 -5.86 2.47
N VAL A 19 -12.43 -6.87 2.36
CA VAL A 19 -12.58 -7.94 3.36
C VAL A 19 -11.78 -9.20 3.02
N LYS A 20 -11.18 -9.27 1.83
CA LYS A 20 -10.41 -10.41 1.33
C LYS A 20 -9.19 -9.93 0.53
N LEU A 21 -8.14 -10.73 0.55
CA LEU A 21 -7.03 -10.59 -0.39
C LEU A 21 -7.53 -11.02 -1.78
N ASN A 22 -7.30 -10.18 -2.77
CA ASN A 22 -7.63 -10.43 -4.18
C ASN A 22 -6.55 -9.77 -5.06
N LYS A 23 -6.63 -9.94 -6.37
CA LYS A 23 -5.63 -9.42 -7.33
C LYS A 23 -5.45 -7.90 -7.30
N GLU A 24 -6.45 -7.15 -6.84
CA GLU A 24 -6.38 -5.68 -6.74
C GLU A 24 -5.77 -5.24 -5.40
N VAL A 25 -5.98 -6.02 -4.34
CA VAL A 25 -5.57 -5.71 -2.96
C VAL A 25 -4.17 -6.25 -2.65
N GLU A 26 -3.79 -7.39 -3.22
CA GLU A 26 -2.49 -8.03 -2.99
C GLU A 26 -1.31 -7.10 -3.31
N PRO A 27 -1.26 -6.39 -4.46
CA PRO A 27 -0.17 -5.46 -4.75
C PRO A 27 -0.09 -4.31 -3.73
N GLN A 28 -1.24 -3.78 -3.30
CA GLN A 28 -1.31 -2.74 -2.26
C GLN A 28 -0.76 -3.26 -0.93
N MET A 29 -1.08 -4.50 -0.55
CA MET A 29 -0.58 -5.11 0.68
C MET A 29 0.92 -5.39 0.62
N ILE A 30 1.47 -5.74 -0.55
CA ILE A 30 2.90 -5.93 -0.74
C ILE A 30 3.65 -4.59 -0.55
N LEU A 31 3.19 -3.53 -1.22
CA LEU A 31 3.77 -2.19 -1.08
C LEU A 31 3.71 -1.71 0.37
N LEU A 32 2.54 -1.80 1.00
CA LEU A 32 2.35 -1.41 2.39
C LEU A 32 3.28 -2.19 3.33
N LYS A 33 3.52 -3.48 3.08
CA LYS A 33 4.43 -4.31 3.88
C LYS A 33 5.85 -3.79 3.77
N GLN A 34 6.29 -3.44 2.56
CA GLN A 34 7.63 -2.91 2.32
C GLN A 34 7.85 -1.59 3.07
N ILE A 35 6.87 -0.70 3.04
CA ILE A 35 6.90 0.57 3.79
C ILE A 35 6.93 0.28 5.31
N CYS A 36 5.99 -0.51 5.82
CA CYS A 36 5.91 -0.83 7.24
C CYS A 36 7.18 -1.51 7.79
N ASN A 37 7.86 -2.33 7.00
CA ASN A 37 9.11 -2.99 7.40
C ASN A 37 10.27 -2.02 7.67
N GLN A 38 10.18 -0.75 7.24
CA GLN A 38 11.16 0.29 7.57
C GLN A 38 11.02 0.78 9.02
N TYR A 39 9.84 0.60 9.62
CA TYR A 39 9.50 1.15 10.93
C TYR A 39 9.33 0.09 12.01
N GLY A 40 9.41 -1.20 11.65
CA GLY A 40 9.18 -2.26 12.61
C GLY A 40 9.00 -3.63 12.00
N LYS A 41 8.51 -4.55 12.84
CA LYS A 41 8.20 -5.91 12.45
C LYS A 41 6.73 -6.04 12.08
N VAL A 42 6.48 -6.55 10.87
CA VAL A 42 5.14 -6.73 10.32
C VAL A 42 4.65 -8.17 10.47
N ILE A 43 3.38 -8.31 10.83
CA ILE A 43 2.59 -9.55 10.74
C ILE A 43 1.37 -9.27 9.89
N ILE A 44 1.04 -10.19 8.98
CA ILE A 44 -0.16 -10.09 8.12
C ILE A 44 -1.20 -11.09 8.61
N VAL A 45 -2.43 -10.62 8.82
CA VAL A 45 -3.58 -11.42 9.24
C VAL A 45 -4.74 -11.11 8.29
N GLY A 46 -4.92 -11.92 7.25
CA GLY A 46 -5.89 -11.65 6.19
C GLY A 46 -5.58 -10.33 5.45
N PRO A 47 -6.57 -9.44 5.21
CA PRO A 47 -6.36 -8.14 4.58
C PRO A 47 -5.87 -7.06 5.57
N MET A 48 -5.44 -7.45 6.77
CA MET A 48 -4.95 -6.55 7.81
C MET A 48 -3.47 -6.78 8.07
N MET A 49 -2.77 -5.69 8.36
CA MET A 49 -1.36 -5.66 8.67
C MET A 49 -1.17 -5.11 10.08
N ALA A 50 -0.52 -5.87 10.95
CA ALA A 50 -0.10 -5.43 12.26
C ALA A 50 1.40 -5.13 12.25
N LEU A 51 1.76 -3.90 12.60
CA LEU A 51 3.13 -3.43 12.72
C LEU A 51 3.47 -3.23 14.19
N LYS A 52 4.46 -3.99 14.67
CA LYS A 52 5.15 -3.68 15.92
C LYS A 52 6.26 -2.69 15.60
N VAL A 53 6.07 -1.43 15.98
CA VAL A 53 7.04 -0.35 15.77
C VAL A 53 8.36 -0.66 16.50
N HIS A 54 9.50 -0.26 15.93
CA HIS A 54 10.79 -0.39 16.58
C HIS A 54 10.84 0.36 17.92
N GLU A 55 11.62 -0.14 18.88
CA GLU A 55 11.67 0.42 20.25
C GLU A 55 12.18 1.87 20.27
N ASP A 56 13.04 2.28 19.33
CA ASP A 56 13.56 3.65 19.19
C ASP A 56 12.51 4.65 18.69
N LEU A 57 11.42 4.16 18.09
CA LEU A 57 10.28 4.94 17.62
C LEU A 57 9.08 4.90 18.58
N ARG A 58 9.24 4.28 19.77
CA ARG A 58 8.20 4.19 20.79
C ARG A 58 7.76 5.58 21.27
N GLY A 59 6.45 5.77 21.45
CA GLY A 59 5.83 7.06 21.75
C GLY A 59 5.61 7.95 20.52
N ARG A 60 6.07 7.53 19.32
CA ARG A 60 5.87 8.23 18.05
C ARG A 60 4.92 7.49 17.11
N GLU A 61 4.15 6.54 17.62
CA GLU A 61 3.31 5.63 16.83
C GLU A 61 2.33 6.39 15.94
N LYS A 62 1.74 7.48 16.45
CA LYS A 62 0.83 8.33 15.67
C LYS A 62 1.55 8.99 14.48
N GLN A 63 2.78 9.48 14.69
CA GLN A 63 3.58 10.09 13.64
C GLN A 63 4.00 9.04 12.60
N VAL A 64 4.50 7.89 13.05
CA VAL A 64 4.85 6.74 12.20
C VAL A 64 3.65 6.31 11.35
N MET A 65 2.46 6.21 11.94
CA MET A 65 1.25 5.86 11.21
C MET A 65 0.91 6.87 10.11
N ILE A 66 1.00 8.17 10.40
CA ILE A 66 0.76 9.23 9.40
C ILE A 66 1.78 9.12 8.26
N THR A 67 3.07 9.00 8.59
CA THR A 67 4.14 8.86 7.59
C THR A 67 3.92 7.64 6.68
N ILE A 68 3.59 6.48 7.25
CA ILE A 68 3.30 5.26 6.46
C ILE A 68 2.12 5.48 5.51
N VAL A 69 1.06 6.15 5.98
CA VAL A 69 -0.12 6.43 5.15
C VAL A 69 0.23 7.38 4.00
N ASP A 70 0.98 8.44 4.28
CA ASP A 70 1.39 9.43 3.28
C ASP A 70 2.33 8.82 2.24
N GLU A 71 3.35 8.07 2.68
CA GLU A 71 4.28 7.36 1.79
C GLU A 71 3.56 6.35 0.91
N PHE A 72 2.63 5.58 1.49
CA PHE A 72 1.83 4.63 0.71
C PHE A 72 0.98 5.36 -0.34
N GLN A 73 0.29 6.44 0.03
CA GLN A 73 -0.57 7.18 -0.90
C GLN A 73 0.24 7.75 -2.07
N MET A 74 1.38 8.35 -1.80
CA MET A 74 2.28 8.88 -2.82
C MET A 74 2.77 7.80 -3.78
N LEU A 75 3.34 6.70 -3.25
CA LEU A 75 3.90 5.62 -4.07
C LEU A 75 2.82 4.87 -4.86
N TRP A 76 1.64 4.67 -4.26
CA TRP A 76 0.54 4.01 -4.93
C TRP A 76 -0.03 4.87 -6.07
N GLN A 77 -0.14 6.18 -5.86
CA GLN A 77 -0.56 7.10 -6.91
C GLN A 77 0.42 7.08 -8.10
N GLU A 78 1.73 7.13 -7.82
CA GLU A 78 2.75 7.06 -8.87
C GLU A 78 2.65 5.75 -9.68
N TYR A 79 2.45 4.62 -8.99
CA TYR A 79 2.21 3.33 -9.63
C TYR A 79 0.98 3.37 -10.55
N GLU A 80 -0.15 3.90 -10.09
CA GLU A 80 -1.37 4.01 -10.89
C GLU A 80 -1.18 4.90 -12.13
N GLU A 81 -0.40 5.98 -12.01
CA GLU A 81 -0.07 6.86 -13.12
C GLU A 81 0.82 6.17 -14.17
N ILE A 82 1.82 5.40 -13.73
CA ILE A 82 2.66 4.59 -14.63
C ILE A 82 1.82 3.55 -15.35
N GLN A 83 0.95 2.84 -14.63
CA GLN A 83 0.09 1.81 -15.21
C GLN A 83 -0.82 2.39 -16.29
N LYS A 84 -1.46 3.54 -16.02
CA LYS A 84 -2.28 4.25 -17.02
C LYS A 84 -1.50 4.61 -18.29
N LYS A 85 -0.27 5.11 -18.15
CA LYS A 85 0.58 5.46 -19.32
C LYS A 85 0.91 4.23 -20.16
N ILE A 86 1.19 3.09 -19.52
CA ILE A 86 1.46 1.82 -20.19
C ILE A 86 0.22 1.36 -20.96
N ASP A 87 -0.95 1.37 -20.30
CA ASP A 87 -2.20 0.90 -20.90
C ASP A 87 -2.61 1.76 -22.12
N SER A 88 -2.44 3.08 -22.05
CA SER A 88 -2.66 3.98 -23.20
C SER A 88 -1.69 3.70 -24.35
N SER A 89 -0.41 3.50 -24.04
CA SER A 89 0.61 3.23 -25.06
C SER A 89 0.38 1.89 -25.77
N ILE A 90 -0.14 0.89 -25.06
CA ILE A 90 -0.52 -0.41 -25.63
C ILE A 90 -1.73 -0.24 -26.54
N SER A 91 -2.75 0.51 -26.10
CA SER A 91 -3.98 0.74 -26.86
C SER A 91 -3.69 1.42 -28.21
N GLU A 92 -2.87 2.47 -28.22
CA GLU A 92 -2.44 3.16 -29.45
C GLU A 92 -1.70 2.21 -30.42
N LYS A 93 -0.85 1.32 -29.90
CA LYS A 93 -0.16 0.33 -30.75
C LYS A 93 -1.12 -0.69 -31.37
N VAL A 94 -2.13 -1.14 -30.63
CA VAL A 94 -3.13 -2.10 -31.13
C VAL A 94 -4.01 -1.49 -32.22
N GLU A 95 -4.42 -0.22 -32.07
CA GLU A 95 -5.21 0.49 -33.09
C GLU A 95 -4.41 0.65 -34.40
N ASN A 96 -3.13 1.00 -34.32
CA ASN A 96 -2.27 1.15 -35.49
C ASN A 96 -2.04 -0.17 -36.25
N ILE A 97 -2.03 -1.30 -35.54
CA ILE A 97 -1.89 -2.64 -36.16
C ILE A 97 -3.23 -3.11 -36.77
N SER A 98 -4.36 -2.75 -36.17
CA SER A 98 -5.69 -3.21 -36.60
C SER A 98 -6.28 -2.37 -37.74
N GLY A 99 -5.72 -1.19 -38.00
CA GLY A 99 -6.10 -0.28 -39.08
C GLY A 99 -5.20 -0.33 -40.32
N SER A 100 -4.24 -1.26 -40.38
CA SER A 100 -3.38 -1.56 -41.54
C SER A 100 -3.79 -2.88 -42.20
#